data_AF-A0A7J2S074-F1
#
_entry.id   AF-A0A7J2S074-F1
#
_cell.length_a   1.000
_cell.length_b   1.000
_cell.length_c   1.000
_cell.angle_alpha   90.00
_cell.angle_beta   90.00
_cell.angle_gamma   90.00
#
_symmetry.space_group_name_H-M   'P 1'
#
loop_
_entity.id
_entity.type
_entity.pdbx_description
1 polymer ?
#
loop_
_entity_poly.entity_id
_entity_poly.type
_entity_poly.pdbx_seq_one_letter_code
_entity_poly.pdbx_strand_id
1 'polypeptide(L)'
;MIRCRYSVSSPTIIYNPHPERRSTFRSVKRQKRRCDPKALRGEMSQIFLMDKGERVTIFNDRGEPLAERVPLESLSPYRNRAMREILHTLKRTAVIDINKLENSLKKGSVGNTMAIGAECRILGREVDLPIMEHINSIADRVHEMLRVSDDDDTRVEILDSLLIVQIPSIVVATGTGYTQAHLLPATALAYAIIEEFDLGIFDGVDMIKAALLGRYPQTIDPSGGAVSTLISFPTKVEGAAVGYRTLSVNTIVALTGRRTFDAVALSSILEHAAAFESGAAMGPYRRFHLLGMAYQGFNAENMVYELVRDHGKGTVIDIIEDVVHRALNDGVIKVERRLPSGYEIYTPVDASLWNAYASAGLLAATIQNAGASRSAQGAPSAMQFYSDLLAMATSLPGVDFGRALGTATLFEWLTHNSYGGGEVGIFSGEHVVTKGSKGFVIPCAAAAMCLDAGTQMYMPEVTSKNMFKLREVLPVFKDPLSRIAEAANEYGG
;
A
#
# COMPACT_ATOMS: atom_id res chain seq x y z
N MET A 1 -40.32 -7.70 -33.01
CA MET A 1 -41.40 -8.55 -32.47
C MET A 1 -40.81 -9.39 -31.34
N ILE A 2 -41.59 -9.62 -30.27
CA ILE A 2 -41.31 -10.44 -29.07
C ILE A 2 -40.65 -9.71 -27.88
N ARG A 3 -41.49 -9.52 -26.86
CA ARG A 3 -41.25 -9.15 -25.45
C ARG A 3 -40.99 -10.42 -24.63
N CYS A 4 -40.24 -10.29 -23.53
CA CYS A 4 -40.49 -10.91 -22.20
C CYS A 4 -39.58 -10.17 -21.20
N ARG A 5 -40.05 -9.29 -20.28
CA ARG A 5 -40.69 -9.50 -18.96
C ARG A 5 -40.02 -10.57 -18.08
N TYR A 6 -39.34 -10.12 -17.03
CA TYR A 6 -39.41 -10.73 -15.69
C TYR A 6 -39.49 -9.63 -14.62
N SER A 7 -40.58 -9.69 -13.85
CA SER A 7 -40.80 -8.97 -12.59
C SER A 7 -40.60 -9.98 -11.46
N VAL A 8 -39.84 -9.61 -10.42
CA VAL A 8 -39.93 -10.29 -9.12
C VAL A 8 -40.13 -9.21 -8.07
N SER A 9 -41.32 -9.23 -7.49
CA SER A 9 -41.77 -8.44 -6.35
C SER A 9 -41.65 -9.30 -5.10
N SER A 10 -40.99 -8.77 -4.07
CA SER A 10 -41.14 -9.24 -2.67
C SER A 10 -41.39 -8.01 -1.80
N PRO A 11 -42.57 -7.88 -1.15
CA PRO A 11 -42.84 -6.78 -0.24
C PRO A 11 -42.46 -7.19 1.19
N THR A 12 -41.55 -6.45 1.83
CA THR A 12 -41.39 -6.49 3.28
C THR A 12 -42.39 -5.53 3.90
N ILE A 13 -43.30 -6.10 4.69
CA ILE A 13 -44.31 -5.40 5.47
C ILE A 13 -43.62 -4.76 6.68
N ILE A 14 -43.69 -3.43 6.82
CA ILE A 14 -43.43 -2.73 8.08
C ILE A 14 -44.74 -2.11 8.54
N TYR A 15 -45.19 -2.58 9.70
CA TYR A 15 -46.36 -2.11 10.44
C TYR A 15 -46.13 -0.66 10.91
N ASN A 16 -47.06 0.25 10.63
CA ASN A 16 -47.09 1.58 11.24
C ASN A 16 -48.50 1.86 11.80
N PRO A 17 -48.67 2.04 13.13
CA PRO A 17 -49.98 2.25 13.73
C PRO A 17 -50.28 3.75 13.84
N HIS A 18 -51.06 4.29 12.91
CA HIS A 18 -52.23 5.16 13.18
C HIS A 18 -52.72 5.81 11.87
N PRO A 19 -54.04 5.78 11.59
CA PRO A 19 -54.64 6.48 10.48
C PRO A 19 -55.17 7.84 10.96
N GLU A 20 -54.94 8.92 10.21
CA GLU A 20 -55.97 9.93 9.96
C GLU A 20 -55.52 11.04 9.01
N ARG A 21 -56.45 11.40 8.11
CA ARG A 21 -56.57 12.64 7.30
C ARG A 21 -56.03 12.67 5.87
N ARG A 22 -57.02 12.41 5.00
CA ARG A 22 -57.22 12.77 3.60
C ARG A 22 -56.54 14.04 3.10
N SER A 23 -55.80 13.87 2.00
CA SER A 23 -55.71 14.68 0.78
C SER A 23 -56.24 16.13 0.77
N THR A 24 -55.33 17.07 0.52
CA THR A 24 -55.57 18.17 -0.44
C THR A 24 -54.32 18.35 -1.32
N PHE A 25 -54.44 18.00 -2.60
CA PHE A 25 -53.42 18.25 -3.63
C PHE A 25 -53.51 19.73 -4.05
N ARG A 26 -52.47 20.53 -3.80
CA ARG A 26 -52.23 21.80 -4.51
C ARG A 26 -51.05 21.62 -5.45
N SER A 27 -51.30 21.84 -6.75
CA SER A 27 -50.30 21.73 -7.82
C SER A 27 -49.24 22.82 -7.69
N VAL A 28 -47.99 22.44 -7.45
CA VAL A 28 -46.83 23.33 -7.65
C VAL A 28 -46.39 23.23 -9.10
N LYS A 29 -46.50 24.33 -9.85
CA LYS A 29 -45.98 24.47 -11.22
C LYS A 29 -44.47 24.19 -11.21
N ARG A 30 -44.03 23.13 -11.88
CA ARG A 30 -42.61 22.85 -12.18
C ARG A 30 -42.05 23.95 -13.09
N GLN A 31 -41.23 24.85 -12.56
CA GLN A 31 -40.30 25.65 -13.37
C GLN A 31 -39.23 24.71 -13.94
N LYS A 32 -39.28 24.46 -15.25
CA LYS A 32 -38.16 23.84 -15.99
C LYS A 32 -37.02 24.87 -16.08
N ARG A 33 -36.07 24.83 -15.15
CA ARG A 33 -34.72 25.38 -15.43
C ARG A 33 -34.06 24.44 -16.42
N ARG A 34 -33.85 24.90 -17.66
CA ARG A 34 -32.97 24.21 -18.62
C ARG A 34 -31.55 24.32 -18.07
N CYS A 35 -30.97 23.20 -17.63
CA CYS A 35 -29.52 23.13 -17.41
C CYS A 35 -28.83 23.27 -18.77
N ASP A 36 -28.02 24.30 -18.92
CA ASP A 36 -27.18 24.48 -20.11
C ASP A 36 -25.93 23.59 -19.98
N PRO A 37 -25.77 22.53 -20.79
CA PRO A 37 -24.62 21.64 -20.72
C PRO A 37 -23.29 22.30 -21.08
N LYS A 38 -23.28 23.53 -21.64
CA LYS A 38 -22.04 24.30 -21.86
C LYS A 38 -21.53 25.00 -20.61
N ALA A 39 -22.42 25.45 -19.72
CA ALA A 39 -22.04 26.07 -18.45
C ALA A 39 -21.38 25.05 -17.49
N LEU A 40 -21.92 23.83 -17.44
CA LEU A 40 -21.34 22.70 -16.69
C LEU A 40 -19.94 22.29 -17.20
N ARG A 41 -19.67 22.42 -18.51
CA ARG A 41 -18.32 22.16 -19.04
C ARG A 41 -17.32 23.25 -18.67
N GLY A 42 -17.74 24.51 -18.58
CA GLY A 42 -16.88 25.62 -18.18
C GLY A 42 -16.44 25.51 -16.71
N GLU A 43 -17.37 25.28 -15.80
CA GLU A 43 -17.08 25.16 -14.36
C GLU A 43 -16.35 23.85 -14.01
N MET A 44 -16.69 22.72 -14.65
CA MET A 44 -15.93 21.48 -14.47
C MET A 44 -14.53 21.54 -15.07
N SER A 45 -14.27 22.40 -16.06
CA SER A 45 -12.95 22.48 -16.70
C SER A 45 -11.89 23.12 -15.80
N GLN A 46 -12.25 24.08 -14.93
CA GLN A 46 -11.27 24.75 -14.06
C GLN A 46 -10.96 23.99 -12.76
N ILE A 47 -11.88 23.16 -12.26
CA ILE A 47 -11.73 22.46 -10.98
C ILE A 47 -10.86 21.18 -11.11
N PHE A 48 -10.65 20.70 -12.33
CA PHE A 48 -10.19 19.33 -12.59
C PHE A 48 -9.08 19.19 -13.64
N LEU A 49 -8.61 20.30 -14.21
CA LEU A 49 -7.46 20.26 -15.12
C LEU A 49 -6.17 20.20 -14.29
N MET A 50 -5.28 19.29 -14.70
CA MET A 50 -3.90 19.26 -14.24
C MET A 50 -3.24 20.57 -14.67
N ASP A 51 -2.95 21.46 -13.72
CA ASP A 51 -2.22 22.68 -14.05
C ASP A 51 -0.78 22.29 -14.39
N LYS A 52 -0.38 22.49 -15.65
CA LYS A 52 0.95 22.11 -16.14
C LYS A 52 2.08 22.91 -15.45
N GLY A 53 1.74 23.96 -14.69
CA GLY A 53 2.68 24.81 -13.96
C GLY A 53 2.84 24.51 -12.47
N GLU A 54 2.07 23.61 -11.88
CA GLU A 54 2.11 23.34 -10.44
C GLU A 54 3.47 22.72 -10.02
N ARG A 55 4.08 23.33 -9.00
CA ARG A 55 5.42 22.99 -8.52
C ARG A 55 5.42 22.89 -7.00
N VAL A 56 6.21 21.96 -6.49
CA VAL A 56 6.37 21.72 -5.04
C VAL A 56 7.84 21.58 -4.67
N THR A 57 8.18 21.87 -3.43
CA THR A 57 9.49 21.60 -2.83
C THR A 57 9.38 20.42 -1.89
N ILE A 58 10.26 19.42 -2.06
CA ILE A 58 10.30 18.19 -1.26
C ILE A 58 11.37 18.34 -0.18
N PHE A 59 11.04 17.96 1.06
CA PHE A 59 11.92 18.10 2.23
C PHE A 59 12.21 16.74 2.88
N ASN A 60 13.38 16.61 3.49
CA ASN A 60 13.75 15.43 4.27
C ASN A 60 13.13 15.42 5.68
N ASP A 61 13.48 14.41 6.48
CA ASP A 61 13.03 14.23 7.87
C ASP A 61 13.69 15.18 8.88
N ARG A 62 14.47 16.15 8.40
CA ARG A 62 15.13 17.21 9.19
C ARG A 62 14.67 18.61 8.80
N GLY A 63 13.72 18.70 7.86
CA GLY A 63 13.22 19.97 7.34
C GLY A 63 14.18 20.67 6.37
N GLU A 64 15.11 19.93 5.75
CA GLU A 64 16.02 20.44 4.73
C GLU A 64 15.48 20.10 3.34
N PRO A 65 15.56 21.03 2.37
CA PRO A 65 15.07 20.79 1.02
C PRO A 65 15.92 19.74 0.30
N LEU A 66 15.26 18.76 -0.32
CA LEU A 66 15.86 17.74 -1.17
C LEU A 66 15.69 18.08 -2.66
N ALA A 67 14.56 18.68 -3.01
CA ALA A 67 14.24 19.05 -4.39
C ALA A 67 13.36 20.29 -4.41
N GLU A 68 13.82 21.36 -5.04
CA GLU A 68 13.14 22.65 -5.01
C GLU A 68 12.30 22.91 -6.26
N ARG A 69 11.05 23.31 -6.04
CA ARG A 69 10.12 23.73 -7.10
C ARG A 69 10.04 22.74 -8.26
N VAL A 70 10.06 21.43 -7.98
CA VAL A 70 9.90 20.39 -9.00
C VAL A 70 8.48 20.38 -9.53
N PRO A 71 8.25 20.13 -10.84
CA PRO A 71 6.90 19.98 -11.37
C PRO A 71 6.17 18.84 -10.64
N LEU A 72 4.93 19.04 -10.19
CA LEU A 72 4.16 18.00 -9.48
C LEU A 72 4.13 16.67 -10.26
N GLU A 73 4.08 16.78 -11.58
CA GLU A 73 4.03 15.66 -12.50
C GLU A 73 5.31 14.80 -12.54
N SER A 74 6.46 15.33 -12.11
CA SER A 74 7.70 14.56 -11.96
C SER A 74 7.62 13.53 -10.83
N LEU A 75 6.64 13.67 -9.93
CA LEU A 75 6.33 12.72 -8.87
C LEU A 75 5.38 11.61 -9.35
N SER A 76 4.91 11.63 -10.60
CA SER A 76 4.04 10.55 -11.09
C SER A 76 4.79 9.21 -11.15
N PRO A 77 4.18 8.09 -10.70
CA PRO A 77 4.79 6.76 -10.83
C PRO A 77 5.13 6.36 -12.27
N TYR A 78 4.50 6.99 -13.26
CA TYR A 78 4.82 6.79 -14.68
C TYR A 78 6.05 7.56 -15.17
N ARG A 79 6.47 8.60 -14.45
CA ARG A 79 7.56 9.50 -14.85
C ARG A 79 8.78 9.40 -13.96
N ASN A 80 8.58 9.36 -12.64
CA ASN A 80 9.67 9.30 -11.68
C ASN A 80 10.47 8.00 -11.85
N ARG A 81 11.76 8.13 -12.17
CA ARG A 81 12.64 6.97 -12.43
C ARG A 81 12.81 6.10 -11.19
N ALA A 82 13.08 6.69 -10.02
CA ALA A 82 13.29 5.95 -8.79
C ALA A 82 12.05 5.11 -8.40
N MET A 83 10.84 5.67 -8.54
CA MET A 83 9.61 4.90 -8.31
C MET A 83 9.48 3.72 -9.27
N ARG A 84 9.77 3.92 -10.56
CA ARG A 84 9.72 2.82 -11.54
C ARG A 84 10.71 1.71 -11.21
N GLU A 85 11.92 2.05 -10.76
CA GLU A 85 12.94 1.08 -10.31
C GLU A 85 12.46 0.29 -9.09
N ILE A 86 11.85 0.95 -8.10
CA ILE A 86 11.24 0.30 -6.92
C ILE A 86 10.13 -0.67 -7.35
N LEU A 87 9.15 -0.19 -8.12
CA LEU A 87 7.99 -0.97 -8.56
C LEU A 87 8.39 -2.15 -9.45
N HIS A 88 9.39 -1.96 -10.31
CA HIS A 88 9.96 -3.01 -11.14
C HIS A 88 10.68 -4.08 -10.31
N THR A 89 11.47 -3.65 -9.32
CA THR A 89 12.15 -4.55 -8.38
C THR A 89 11.16 -5.45 -7.65
N LEU A 90 10.04 -4.89 -7.18
CA LEU A 90 8.99 -5.67 -6.50
C LEU A 90 8.38 -6.77 -7.38
N LYS A 91 8.16 -6.47 -8.67
CA LYS A 91 7.54 -7.40 -9.62
C LYS A 91 8.44 -8.57 -10.03
N ARG A 92 9.76 -8.41 -9.93
CA ARG A 92 10.73 -9.36 -10.49
C ARG A 92 11.54 -10.14 -9.47
N THR A 93 11.37 -9.85 -8.17
CA THR A 93 12.22 -10.41 -7.12
C THR A 93 11.52 -11.54 -6.37
N ALA A 94 12.19 -12.69 -6.31
CA ALA A 94 11.90 -13.79 -5.41
C ALA A 94 12.88 -13.81 -4.23
N VAL A 95 12.39 -14.22 -3.08
CA VAL A 95 13.18 -14.49 -1.88
C VAL A 95 12.94 -15.94 -1.50
N ILE A 96 13.99 -16.76 -1.57
CA ILE A 96 13.90 -18.21 -1.33
C ILE A 96 14.67 -18.55 -0.06
N ASP A 97 14.00 -19.17 0.90
CA ASP A 97 14.62 -19.62 2.16
C ASP A 97 15.15 -21.04 1.99
N ILE A 98 16.47 -21.16 1.79
CA ILE A 98 17.14 -22.44 1.51
C ILE A 98 17.20 -23.31 2.76
N ASN A 99 17.36 -22.71 3.95
CA ASN A 99 17.26 -23.45 5.21
C ASN A 99 15.87 -24.05 5.39
N LYS A 100 14.81 -23.30 5.08
CA LYS A 100 13.45 -23.83 5.11
C LYS A 100 13.27 -24.97 4.10
N LEU A 101 13.77 -24.81 2.88
CA LEU A 101 13.72 -25.83 1.84
C LEU A 101 14.36 -27.14 2.30
N GLU A 102 15.61 -27.09 2.75
CA GLU A 102 16.38 -28.25 3.20
C GLU A 102 15.72 -28.93 4.40
N ASN A 103 15.25 -28.16 5.40
CA ASN A 103 14.56 -28.70 6.56
C ASN A 103 13.20 -29.35 6.21
N SER A 104 12.44 -28.75 5.29
CA SER A 104 11.17 -29.31 4.83
C SER A 104 11.37 -30.65 4.13
N LEU A 105 12.42 -30.76 3.29
CA LEU A 105 12.78 -31.99 2.61
C LEU A 105 13.23 -33.07 3.61
N LYS A 106 14.15 -32.74 4.50
CA LYS A 106 14.70 -33.66 5.51
C LYS A 106 13.63 -34.25 6.42
N LYS A 107 12.59 -33.47 6.74
CA LYS A 107 11.47 -33.91 7.60
C LYS A 107 10.29 -34.51 6.83
N GLY A 108 10.25 -34.36 5.50
CA GLY A 108 9.05 -34.61 4.71
C GLY A 108 7.90 -33.65 5.07
N SER A 109 8.21 -32.51 5.69
CA SER A 109 7.25 -31.49 6.14
C SER A 109 6.95 -30.51 5.01
N VAL A 110 6.14 -30.95 4.03
CA VAL A 110 5.77 -30.18 2.84
C VAL A 110 4.28 -29.89 2.79
N GLY A 111 3.92 -28.80 2.11
CA GLY A 111 2.52 -28.48 1.86
C GLY A 111 1.78 -27.85 3.03
N ASN A 112 2.40 -27.01 3.86
CA ASN A 112 1.72 -26.14 4.84
C ASN A 112 0.91 -26.87 5.96
N THR A 113 0.33 -26.11 6.87
CA THR A 113 -0.47 -26.60 8.00
C THR A 113 -1.79 -27.23 7.53
N MET A 114 -2.18 -28.33 8.17
CA MET A 114 -3.49 -28.95 8.02
C MET A 114 -4.58 -28.10 8.68
N ALA A 115 -5.85 -28.36 8.34
CA ALA A 115 -6.99 -27.67 8.95
C ALA A 115 -7.05 -27.82 10.49
N ILE A 116 -6.43 -28.87 11.03
CA ILE A 116 -6.35 -29.13 12.48
C ILE A 116 -5.15 -28.47 13.17
N GLY A 117 -4.40 -27.60 12.47
CA GLY A 117 -3.28 -26.84 13.05
C GLY A 117 -1.93 -27.58 13.12
N ALA A 118 -1.85 -28.84 12.71
CA ALA A 118 -0.61 -29.60 12.62
C ALA A 118 0.08 -29.42 11.26
N GLU A 119 1.41 -29.44 11.22
CA GLU A 119 2.17 -29.44 9.96
C GLU A 119 1.83 -30.67 9.11
N CYS A 120 1.65 -30.48 7.79
CA CYS A 120 1.62 -31.63 6.89
C CYS A 120 2.98 -32.30 6.86
N ARG A 121 2.97 -33.62 7.04
CA ARG A 121 4.16 -34.45 6.93
C ARG A 121 3.86 -35.70 6.10
N ILE A 122 4.73 -36.01 5.15
CA ILE A 122 4.65 -37.20 4.30
C ILE A 122 5.76 -38.16 4.73
N LEU A 123 5.40 -39.14 5.56
CA LEU A 123 6.34 -40.11 6.10
C LEU A 123 6.86 -41.07 5.01
N GLY A 124 8.14 -41.39 5.04
CA GLY A 124 8.80 -42.27 4.05
C GLY A 124 9.14 -41.56 2.74
N ARG A 125 8.97 -40.23 2.69
CA ARG A 125 9.32 -39.36 1.55
C ARG A 125 10.31 -38.27 1.95
N GLU A 126 11.01 -38.46 3.07
CA GLU A 126 12.11 -37.60 3.48
C GLU A 126 13.24 -37.62 2.45
N VAL A 127 13.81 -36.44 2.19
CA VAL A 127 14.92 -36.23 1.25
C VAL A 127 16.00 -35.45 1.99
N ASP A 128 17.15 -36.07 2.24
CA ASP A 128 18.27 -35.44 2.98
C ASP A 128 19.36 -35.03 1.99
N LEU A 129 19.40 -33.73 1.64
CA LEU A 129 20.34 -33.15 0.68
C LEU A 129 21.02 -31.95 1.32
N PRO A 130 22.36 -31.83 1.28
CA PRO A 130 23.08 -30.69 1.84
C PRO A 130 23.02 -29.46 0.90
N ILE A 131 21.81 -28.95 0.63
CA ILE A 131 21.57 -27.87 -0.34
C ILE A 131 22.34 -26.60 0.04
N MET A 132 22.36 -26.24 1.32
CA MET A 132 23.11 -25.08 1.81
C MET A 132 24.62 -25.20 1.59
N GLU A 133 25.19 -26.40 1.65
CA GLU A 133 26.62 -26.61 1.43
C GLU A 133 27.00 -26.41 -0.05
N HIS A 134 26.06 -26.66 -0.96
CA HIS A 134 26.22 -26.54 -2.41
C HIS A 134 25.61 -25.25 -3.01
N ILE A 135 25.20 -24.29 -2.16
CA ILE A 135 24.40 -23.15 -2.59
C ILE A 135 25.07 -22.29 -3.68
N ASN A 136 26.41 -22.19 -3.70
CA ASN A 136 27.12 -21.43 -4.72
C ASN A 136 26.95 -22.05 -6.12
N SER A 137 27.21 -23.36 -6.26
CA SER A 137 27.04 -24.08 -7.54
C SER A 137 25.58 -24.03 -8.01
N ILE A 138 24.65 -24.20 -7.07
CA ILE A 138 23.22 -24.13 -7.34
C ILE A 138 22.81 -22.71 -7.81
N ALA A 139 23.32 -21.66 -7.15
CA ALA A 139 23.02 -20.28 -7.52
C ALA A 139 23.54 -19.93 -8.92
N ASP A 140 24.74 -20.39 -9.28
CA ASP A 140 25.32 -20.19 -10.62
C ASP A 140 24.45 -20.85 -11.70
N ARG A 141 24.01 -22.11 -11.48
CA ARG A 141 23.08 -22.79 -12.39
C ARG A 141 21.72 -22.11 -12.49
N VAL A 142 21.16 -21.64 -11.36
CA VAL A 142 19.91 -20.87 -11.36
C VAL A 142 20.07 -19.60 -12.18
N HIS A 143 21.19 -18.90 -12.04
CA HIS A 143 21.49 -17.71 -12.84
C HIS A 143 21.57 -18.04 -14.33
N GLU A 144 22.32 -19.07 -14.72
CA GLU A 144 22.44 -19.52 -16.11
C GLU A 144 21.09 -19.90 -16.73
N MET A 145 20.23 -20.61 -15.99
CA MET A 145 18.91 -21.03 -16.46
C MET A 145 17.92 -19.87 -16.66
N LEU A 146 18.00 -18.84 -15.81
CA LEU A 146 17.06 -17.71 -15.83
C LEU A 146 17.44 -16.63 -16.83
N ARG A 147 18.73 -16.56 -17.18
CA ARG A 147 19.25 -15.57 -18.13
C ARG A 147 18.72 -15.83 -19.54
N VAL A 148 18.29 -14.77 -20.20
CA VAL A 148 17.80 -14.77 -21.59
C VAL A 148 18.89 -14.33 -22.57
N SER A 149 19.73 -13.36 -22.19
CA SER A 149 20.90 -12.93 -22.98
C SER A 149 22.09 -12.60 -22.08
N ASP A 150 23.30 -12.60 -22.65
CA ASP A 150 24.54 -12.37 -21.87
C ASP A 150 24.58 -11.01 -21.15
N ASP A 151 23.83 -10.03 -21.64
CA ASP A 151 23.80 -8.64 -21.21
C ASP A 151 22.49 -8.23 -20.49
N ASP A 152 21.63 -9.19 -20.12
CA ASP A 152 20.40 -8.88 -19.40
C ASP A 152 20.62 -8.55 -17.91
N ASP A 153 19.54 -8.18 -17.21
CA ASP A 153 19.55 -7.75 -15.81
C ASP A 153 19.13 -8.85 -14.82
N THR A 154 19.33 -10.12 -15.19
CA THR A 154 19.20 -11.27 -14.28
C THR A 154 20.18 -11.11 -13.12
N ARG A 155 19.73 -11.39 -11.90
CA ARG A 155 20.58 -11.32 -10.71
C ARG A 155 20.21 -12.44 -9.75
N VAL A 156 21.21 -13.17 -9.28
CA VAL A 156 21.07 -14.20 -8.26
C VAL A 156 22.10 -13.90 -7.18
N GLU A 157 21.64 -13.67 -5.95
CA GLU A 157 22.51 -13.37 -4.82
C GLU A 157 22.18 -14.22 -3.61
N ILE A 158 23.25 -14.63 -2.92
CA ILE A 158 23.16 -15.39 -1.69
C ILE A 158 23.34 -14.42 -0.52
N LEU A 159 22.39 -14.45 0.42
CA LEU A 159 22.42 -13.64 1.64
C LEU A 159 22.10 -14.52 2.84
N ASP A 160 23.14 -14.93 3.56
CA ASP A 160 23.09 -15.95 4.60
C ASP A 160 22.45 -17.26 4.09
N SER A 161 21.19 -17.52 4.45
CA SER A 161 20.42 -18.69 4.01
C SER A 161 19.34 -18.36 2.98
N LEU A 162 19.35 -17.15 2.44
CA LEU A 162 18.40 -16.68 1.46
C LEU A 162 19.05 -16.65 0.08
N LEU A 163 18.33 -17.14 -0.92
CA LEU A 163 18.64 -16.92 -2.32
C LEU A 163 17.69 -15.85 -2.86
N ILE A 164 18.25 -14.70 -3.21
CA ILE A 164 17.54 -13.56 -3.77
C ILE A 164 17.66 -13.62 -5.28
N VAL A 165 16.54 -13.79 -5.97
CA VAL A 165 16.53 -13.97 -7.42
C VAL A 165 15.73 -12.85 -8.06
N GLN A 166 16.36 -12.08 -8.92
CA GLN A 166 15.69 -11.11 -9.79
C GLN A 166 15.66 -11.68 -11.21
N ILE A 167 14.47 -12.04 -11.68
CA ILE A 167 14.29 -12.47 -13.08
C ILE A 167 14.53 -11.29 -14.03
N PRO A 168 14.94 -11.53 -15.28
CA PRO A 168 15.26 -10.46 -16.20
C PRO A 168 14.02 -9.64 -16.58
N SER A 169 14.21 -8.33 -16.75
CA SER A 169 13.21 -7.34 -17.13
C SER A 169 12.34 -7.79 -18.30
N ILE A 170 12.97 -8.38 -19.32
CA ILE A 170 12.28 -8.81 -20.55
C ILE A 170 11.22 -9.86 -20.28
N VAL A 171 11.44 -10.74 -19.30
CA VAL A 171 10.47 -11.77 -18.91
C VAL A 171 9.25 -11.12 -18.27
N VAL A 172 9.46 -10.17 -17.35
CA VAL A 172 8.37 -9.43 -16.70
C VAL A 172 7.60 -8.56 -17.70
N ALA A 173 8.28 -8.00 -18.71
CA ALA A 173 7.67 -7.17 -19.73
C ALA A 173 6.84 -7.98 -20.75
N THR A 174 7.23 -9.23 -21.01
CA THR A 174 6.53 -10.14 -21.93
C THR A 174 5.43 -10.96 -21.24
N GLY A 175 5.51 -11.10 -19.91
CA GLY A 175 4.53 -11.79 -19.10
C GLY A 175 3.19 -11.04 -18.97
N THR A 176 2.14 -11.78 -18.65
CA THR A 176 0.81 -11.22 -18.37
C THR A 176 0.68 -10.62 -16.96
N GLY A 177 1.68 -10.82 -16.09
CA GLY A 177 1.69 -10.37 -14.70
C GLY A 177 3.02 -10.68 -14.00
N TYR A 178 3.05 -10.57 -12.67
CA TYR A 178 4.28 -10.71 -11.86
C TYR A 178 4.46 -12.11 -11.24
N THR A 179 3.64 -13.10 -11.60
CA THR A 179 3.74 -14.47 -11.05
C THR A 179 4.97 -15.24 -11.53
N GLN A 180 5.58 -14.81 -12.65
CA GLN A 180 6.82 -15.40 -13.16
C GLN A 180 7.97 -15.26 -12.16
N ALA A 181 8.00 -14.19 -11.36
CA ALA A 181 8.98 -14.03 -10.28
C ALA A 181 8.84 -15.10 -9.20
N HIS A 182 7.71 -15.79 -9.12
CA HIS A 182 7.55 -16.92 -8.23
C HIS A 182 7.90 -18.24 -8.93
N LEU A 183 7.34 -18.47 -10.12
CA LEU A 183 7.40 -19.77 -10.78
C LEU A 183 8.76 -20.06 -11.42
N LEU A 184 9.38 -19.10 -12.09
CA LEU A 184 10.65 -19.35 -12.79
C LEU A 184 11.81 -19.62 -11.82
N PRO A 185 12.02 -18.83 -10.75
CA PRO A 185 13.06 -19.15 -9.77
C PRO A 185 12.83 -20.48 -9.06
N ALA A 186 11.58 -20.84 -8.76
CA ALA A 186 11.25 -22.13 -8.18
C ALA A 186 11.63 -23.29 -9.11
N THR A 187 11.28 -23.19 -10.40
CA THR A 187 11.60 -24.22 -11.39
C THR A 187 13.10 -24.31 -11.65
N ALA A 188 13.78 -23.18 -11.83
CA ALA A 188 15.24 -23.16 -12.02
C ALA A 188 15.97 -23.77 -10.82
N LEU A 189 15.56 -23.43 -9.59
CA LEU A 189 16.14 -23.99 -8.38
C LEU A 189 15.88 -25.49 -8.25
N ALA A 190 14.68 -25.96 -8.61
CA ALA A 190 14.39 -27.39 -8.61
C ALA A 190 15.32 -28.16 -9.56
N TYR A 191 15.49 -27.68 -10.80
CA TYR A 191 16.40 -28.31 -11.75
C TYR A 191 17.86 -28.24 -11.31
N ALA A 192 18.32 -27.09 -10.81
CA ALA A 192 19.68 -26.94 -10.31
C ALA A 192 19.99 -27.94 -9.18
N ILE A 193 19.05 -28.18 -8.26
CA ILE A 193 19.19 -29.19 -7.20
C ILE A 193 19.22 -30.61 -7.78
N ILE A 194 18.31 -30.93 -8.71
CA ILE A 194 18.24 -32.25 -9.36
C ILE A 194 19.56 -32.58 -10.05
N GLU A 195 20.12 -31.63 -10.78
CA GLU A 195 21.38 -31.81 -11.49
C GLU A 195 22.61 -31.77 -10.58
N GLU A 196 22.59 -31.00 -9.49
CA GLU A 196 23.73 -30.93 -8.54
C GLU A 196 23.90 -32.26 -7.80
N PHE A 197 22.80 -32.95 -7.50
CA PHE A 197 22.79 -34.20 -6.74
C PHE A 197 22.46 -35.45 -7.58
N ASP A 198 22.42 -35.35 -8.91
CA ASP A 198 22.12 -36.45 -9.84
C ASP A 198 20.86 -37.25 -9.48
N LEU A 199 19.77 -36.53 -9.20
CA LEU A 199 18.52 -37.15 -8.72
C LEU A 199 17.73 -37.76 -9.87
N GLY A 200 17.41 -39.04 -9.75
CA GLY A 200 16.46 -39.74 -10.61
C GLY A 200 15.01 -39.35 -10.31
N ILE A 201 14.10 -39.73 -11.21
CA ILE A 201 12.68 -39.36 -11.15
C ILE A 201 11.95 -39.84 -9.87
N PHE A 202 12.51 -40.83 -9.16
CA PHE A 202 11.95 -41.37 -7.92
C PHE A 202 12.69 -40.91 -6.65
N ASP A 203 13.77 -40.15 -6.79
CA ASP A 203 14.64 -39.70 -5.69
C ASP A 203 14.11 -38.42 -5.02
N GLY A 204 12.78 -38.30 -4.92
CA GLY A 204 12.12 -37.20 -4.21
C GLY A 204 12.00 -35.89 -4.99
N VAL A 205 12.07 -35.92 -6.32
CA VAL A 205 11.88 -34.74 -7.19
C VAL A 205 10.52 -34.05 -6.96
N ASP A 206 9.47 -34.84 -6.70
CA ASP A 206 8.15 -34.36 -6.30
C ASP A 206 8.18 -33.61 -4.95
N MET A 207 9.00 -34.07 -4.02
CA MET A 207 9.18 -33.44 -2.71
C MET A 207 9.92 -32.12 -2.83
N ILE A 208 10.92 -31.99 -3.72
CA ILE A 208 11.58 -30.71 -4.04
C ILE A 208 10.55 -29.70 -4.53
N LYS A 209 9.70 -30.08 -5.48
CA LYS A 209 8.61 -29.24 -5.97
C LYS A 209 7.63 -28.85 -4.85
N ALA A 210 7.27 -29.79 -3.97
CA ALA A 210 6.36 -29.54 -2.86
C ALA A 210 6.99 -28.63 -1.78
N ALA A 211 8.31 -28.74 -1.55
CA ALA A 211 9.03 -27.89 -0.60
C ALA A 211 9.22 -26.47 -1.14
N LEU A 212 9.42 -26.30 -2.46
CA LEU A 212 9.56 -24.99 -3.09
C LEU A 212 8.25 -24.22 -3.21
N LEU A 213 7.18 -24.90 -3.66
CA LEU A 213 5.90 -24.27 -4.05
C LEU A 213 4.71 -24.70 -3.17
N GLY A 214 4.96 -25.44 -2.09
CA GLY A 214 3.92 -25.90 -1.18
C GLY A 214 2.90 -26.83 -1.86
N ARG A 215 1.61 -26.64 -1.55
CA ARG A 215 0.51 -27.45 -2.11
C ARG A 215 0.10 -27.05 -3.54
N TYR A 216 0.73 -26.07 -4.16
CA TYR A 216 0.33 -25.66 -5.52
C TYR A 216 0.58 -26.79 -6.54
N PRO A 217 -0.40 -27.16 -7.40
CA PRO A 217 -1.61 -26.40 -7.76
C PRO A 217 -2.91 -26.81 -7.04
N GLN A 218 -2.87 -27.67 -6.02
CA GLN A 218 -4.06 -28.00 -5.21
C GLN A 218 -4.59 -26.75 -4.49
N THR A 219 -3.70 -25.85 -4.06
CA THR A 219 -4.04 -24.51 -3.59
C THR A 219 -3.97 -23.50 -4.72
N ILE A 220 -4.76 -22.43 -4.63
CA ILE A 220 -4.80 -21.34 -5.64
C ILE A 220 -3.53 -20.48 -5.66
N ASP A 221 -2.66 -20.66 -4.68
CA ASP A 221 -1.38 -19.98 -4.52
C ASP A 221 -0.32 -20.96 -3.96
N PRO A 222 0.98 -20.66 -4.12
CA PRO A 222 2.09 -21.48 -3.65
C PRO A 222 2.35 -21.39 -2.13
N SER A 223 1.28 -21.39 -1.34
CA SER A 223 1.37 -21.29 0.12
C SER A 223 2.11 -22.48 0.75
N GLY A 224 2.95 -22.18 1.73
CA GLY A 224 3.74 -23.17 2.47
C GLY A 224 5.09 -23.52 1.85
N GLY A 225 5.37 -23.06 0.62
CA GLY A 225 6.67 -23.25 -0.03
C GLY A 225 7.80 -22.41 0.57
N ALA A 226 9.03 -22.71 0.17
CA ALA A 226 10.23 -21.93 0.49
C ALA A 226 10.38 -20.65 -0.33
N VAL A 227 9.72 -20.58 -1.50
CA VAL A 227 9.73 -19.39 -2.35
C VAL A 227 8.70 -18.38 -1.85
N SER A 228 9.11 -17.12 -1.77
CA SER A 228 8.25 -15.99 -1.45
C SER A 228 8.54 -14.81 -2.39
N THR A 229 7.55 -13.94 -2.58
CA THR A 229 7.67 -12.70 -3.36
C THR A 229 7.19 -11.53 -2.52
N LEU A 230 7.64 -10.32 -2.83
CA LEU A 230 7.23 -9.11 -2.10
C LEU A 230 5.76 -8.76 -2.37
N ILE A 231 5.28 -9.06 -3.58
CA ILE A 231 3.88 -8.91 -3.96
C ILE A 231 3.16 -10.26 -3.80
N SER A 232 1.95 -10.25 -3.23
CA SER A 232 1.14 -11.45 -3.06
C SER A 232 0.66 -12.01 -4.39
N PHE A 233 0.52 -13.33 -4.45
CA PHE A 233 0.03 -14.02 -5.64
C PHE A 233 -1.35 -13.48 -6.08
N PRO A 234 -1.60 -13.22 -7.38
CA PRO A 234 -2.81 -12.50 -7.84
C PRO A 234 -4.14 -13.10 -7.40
N THR A 235 -4.24 -14.43 -7.25
CA THR A 235 -5.47 -15.11 -6.79
C THR A 235 -5.84 -14.81 -5.34
N LYS A 236 -4.92 -14.22 -4.55
CA LYS A 236 -5.16 -13.75 -3.18
C LYS A 236 -5.43 -12.25 -3.08
N VAL A 237 -5.39 -11.54 -4.20
CA VAL A 237 -5.65 -10.10 -4.25
C VAL A 237 -7.16 -9.90 -4.41
N GLU A 238 -7.76 -9.07 -3.55
CA GLU A 238 -9.20 -8.84 -3.50
C GLU A 238 -9.70 -7.97 -4.66
N GLY A 239 -8.90 -6.99 -5.07
CA GLY A 239 -9.17 -6.07 -6.17
C GLY A 239 -8.36 -6.40 -7.41
N ALA A 240 -8.87 -5.97 -8.56
CA ALA A 240 -8.09 -5.95 -9.79
C ALA A 240 -7.04 -4.83 -9.74
N ALA A 241 -5.83 -5.09 -10.23
CA ALA A 241 -4.79 -4.09 -10.43
C ALA A 241 -4.39 -3.31 -9.15
N VAL A 242 -4.30 -4.01 -8.02
CA VAL A 242 -3.91 -3.45 -6.70
C VAL A 242 -2.81 -4.29 -6.02
N GLY A 243 -2.02 -5.04 -6.80
CA GLY A 243 -0.96 -5.91 -6.27
C GLY A 243 0.03 -5.17 -5.37
N TYR A 244 0.41 -3.93 -5.71
CA TYR A 244 1.32 -3.15 -4.86
C TYR A 244 0.81 -2.89 -3.44
N ARG A 245 -0.51 -2.98 -3.20
CA ARG A 245 -1.12 -2.80 -1.87
C ARG A 245 -1.00 -4.02 -0.97
N THR A 246 -0.43 -5.13 -1.46
CA THR A 246 -0.40 -6.40 -0.70
C THR A 246 0.72 -6.46 0.34
N LEU A 247 1.73 -5.58 0.25
CA LEU A 247 2.81 -5.55 1.22
C LEU A 247 2.25 -5.17 2.60
N SER A 248 2.61 -5.94 3.62
CA SER A 248 2.23 -5.59 4.99
C SER A 248 2.96 -4.34 5.46
N VAL A 249 2.37 -3.62 6.42
CA VAL A 249 2.99 -2.47 7.08
C VAL A 249 4.36 -2.86 7.64
N ASN A 250 4.48 -4.02 8.29
CA ASN A 250 5.75 -4.53 8.81
C ASN A 250 6.81 -4.76 7.73
N THR A 251 6.40 -5.27 6.56
CA THR A 251 7.31 -5.46 5.44
C THR A 251 7.83 -4.12 4.94
N ILE A 252 6.98 -3.11 4.84
CA ILE A 252 7.39 -1.75 4.45
C ILE A 252 8.38 -1.18 5.47
N VAL A 253 8.08 -1.29 6.76
CA VAL A 253 8.95 -0.81 7.85
C VAL A 253 10.30 -1.52 7.86
N ALA A 254 10.32 -2.83 7.59
CA ALA A 254 11.55 -3.60 7.50
C ALA A 254 12.41 -3.19 6.30
N LEU A 255 11.80 -3.00 5.12
CA LEU A 255 12.50 -2.59 3.90
C LEU A 255 13.16 -1.20 4.02
N THR A 256 12.61 -0.32 4.85
CA THR A 256 13.17 1.03 5.10
C THR A 256 14.00 1.12 6.38
N GLY A 257 14.17 -0.01 7.10
CA GLY A 257 14.92 -0.07 8.35
C GLY A 257 14.40 0.87 9.43
N ARG A 258 13.07 0.91 9.64
CA ARG A 258 12.38 1.74 10.65
C ARG A 258 12.60 3.25 10.51
N ARG A 259 13.02 3.74 9.34
CA ARG A 259 13.10 5.19 9.07
C ARG A 259 11.70 5.71 8.73
N THR A 260 11.11 6.52 9.61
CA THR A 260 9.69 6.93 9.54
C THR A 260 9.30 7.56 8.21
N PHE A 261 10.02 8.61 7.76
CA PHE A 261 9.69 9.30 6.51
C PHE A 261 9.95 8.44 5.27
N ASP A 262 10.95 7.58 5.30
CA ASP A 262 11.22 6.61 4.22
C ASP A 262 10.12 5.54 4.14
N ALA A 263 9.65 5.03 5.29
CA ALA A 263 8.54 4.08 5.36
C ALA A 263 7.24 4.70 4.83
N VAL A 264 6.97 5.96 5.18
CA VAL A 264 5.86 6.75 4.65
C VAL A 264 5.98 6.91 3.14
N ALA A 265 7.15 7.32 2.64
CA ALA A 265 7.40 7.52 1.21
C ALA A 265 7.20 6.22 0.43
N LEU A 266 7.81 5.11 0.88
CA LEU A 266 7.65 3.80 0.25
C LEU A 266 6.19 3.35 0.26
N SER A 267 5.50 3.45 1.40
CA SER A 267 4.07 3.12 1.53
C SER A 267 3.21 3.94 0.58
N SER A 268 3.47 5.25 0.50
CA SER A 268 2.73 6.18 -0.36
C SER A 268 2.95 5.86 -1.85
N ILE A 269 4.17 5.51 -2.27
CA ILE A 269 4.44 5.02 -3.63
C ILE A 269 3.60 3.79 -3.94
N LEU A 270 3.61 2.78 -3.07
CA LEU A 270 2.90 1.52 -3.30
C LEU A 270 1.40 1.73 -3.44
N GLU A 271 0.83 2.51 -2.51
CA GLU A 271 -0.60 2.81 -2.48
C GLU A 271 -1.04 3.64 -3.71
N HIS A 272 -0.29 4.69 -4.05
CA HIS A 272 -0.65 5.53 -5.19
C HIS A 272 -0.31 4.88 -6.53
N ALA A 273 0.76 4.09 -6.64
CA ALA A 273 1.03 3.28 -7.82
C ALA A 273 -0.13 2.30 -8.10
N ALA A 274 -0.69 1.67 -7.06
CA ALA A 274 -1.91 0.87 -7.19
C ALA A 274 -3.15 1.72 -7.59
N ALA A 275 -3.26 2.96 -7.11
CA ALA A 275 -4.32 3.86 -7.57
C ALA A 275 -4.18 4.21 -9.06
N PHE A 276 -2.95 4.37 -9.57
CA PHE A 276 -2.66 4.52 -10.99
C PHE A 276 -2.98 3.24 -11.78
N GLU A 277 -2.56 2.08 -11.28
CA GLU A 277 -2.75 0.77 -11.93
C GLU A 277 -4.24 0.39 -12.04
N SER A 278 -5.01 0.59 -10.97
CA SER A 278 -6.46 0.31 -10.90
C SER A 278 -7.34 1.34 -11.62
N GLY A 279 -6.74 2.43 -12.12
CA GLY A 279 -7.46 3.52 -12.78
C GLY A 279 -8.13 4.51 -11.82
N ALA A 280 -7.95 4.38 -10.50
CA ALA A 280 -8.44 5.33 -9.51
C ALA A 280 -7.78 6.72 -9.65
N ALA A 281 -6.54 6.78 -10.14
CA ALA A 281 -5.80 8.03 -10.39
C ALA A 281 -5.87 8.51 -11.85
N MET A 282 -7.04 8.34 -12.50
CA MET A 282 -7.27 8.78 -13.87
C MET A 282 -8.07 10.08 -13.98
N GLY A 283 -7.78 10.85 -15.03
CA GLY A 283 -8.44 12.11 -15.34
C GLY A 283 -8.35 13.11 -14.17
N PRO A 284 -9.49 13.60 -13.64
CA PRO A 284 -9.51 14.58 -12.54
C PRO A 284 -8.82 14.09 -11.26
N TYR A 285 -8.87 12.79 -10.98
CA TYR A 285 -8.32 12.21 -9.75
C TYR A 285 -6.80 12.05 -9.79
N ARG A 286 -6.18 12.25 -10.96
CA ARG A 286 -4.73 12.20 -11.10
C ARG A 286 -4.06 13.24 -10.22
N ARG A 287 -4.51 14.49 -10.31
CA ARG A 287 -3.98 15.60 -9.50
C ARG A 287 -4.19 15.36 -8.01
N PHE A 288 -5.38 14.87 -7.64
CA PHE A 288 -5.72 14.48 -6.27
C PHE A 288 -4.72 13.49 -5.66
N HIS A 289 -4.37 12.43 -6.38
CA HIS A 289 -3.38 11.44 -5.91
C HIS A 289 -1.95 11.97 -5.93
N LEU A 290 -1.55 12.75 -6.94
CA LEU A 290 -0.20 13.34 -6.97
C LEU A 290 0.03 14.31 -5.82
N LEU A 291 -0.94 15.18 -5.52
CA LEU A 291 -0.85 16.10 -4.38
C LEU A 291 -0.88 15.35 -3.05
N GLY A 292 -1.74 14.33 -2.93
CA GLY A 292 -1.75 13.44 -1.78
C GLY A 292 -0.38 12.84 -1.50
N MET A 293 0.23 12.26 -2.52
CA MET A 293 1.56 11.68 -2.44
C MET A 293 2.64 12.72 -2.12
N ALA A 294 2.57 13.91 -2.74
CA ALA A 294 3.53 14.98 -2.50
C ALA A 294 3.50 15.48 -1.05
N TYR A 295 2.33 15.88 -0.54
CA TYR A 295 2.19 16.48 0.78
C TYR A 295 2.25 15.45 1.92
N GLN A 296 1.52 14.33 1.80
CA GLN A 296 1.53 13.30 2.83
C GLN A 296 2.75 12.38 2.71
N GLY A 297 3.02 11.87 1.52
CA GLY A 297 4.05 10.86 1.29
C GLY A 297 5.47 11.41 1.28
N PHE A 298 5.66 12.61 0.72
CA PHE A 298 6.99 13.18 0.45
C PHE A 298 7.26 14.51 1.16
N ASN A 299 6.43 14.88 2.15
CA ASN A 299 6.64 16.09 2.96
C ASN A 299 6.82 17.37 2.10
N ALA A 300 5.98 17.53 1.07
CA ALA A 300 5.99 18.74 0.24
C ALA A 300 5.71 20.00 1.07
N GLU A 301 6.41 21.08 0.74
CA GLU A 301 6.36 22.37 1.46
C GLU A 301 6.61 22.21 2.96
N ASN A 302 7.41 21.20 3.35
CA ASN A 302 7.81 20.87 4.70
C ASN A 302 6.66 20.61 5.69
N MET A 303 5.45 20.41 5.18
CA MET A 303 4.23 20.50 5.98
C MET A 303 4.16 19.47 7.10
N VAL A 304 4.46 18.20 6.82
CA VAL A 304 4.37 17.12 7.81
C VAL A 304 5.41 17.32 8.90
N TYR A 305 6.64 17.65 8.51
CA TYR A 305 7.72 17.89 9.46
C TYR A 305 7.42 19.09 10.37
N GLU A 306 6.94 20.22 9.82
CA GLU A 306 6.61 21.42 10.59
C GLU A 306 5.49 21.14 11.59
N LEU A 307 4.40 20.50 11.16
CA LEU A 307 3.31 20.12 12.04
C LEU A 307 3.78 19.22 13.19
N VAL A 308 4.65 18.24 12.91
CA VAL A 308 5.19 17.35 13.96
C VAL A 308 6.17 18.08 14.89
N ARG A 309 7.03 18.96 14.35
CA ARG A 309 7.99 19.76 15.12
C ARG A 309 7.26 20.69 16.09
N ASP A 310 6.25 21.38 15.60
CA ASP A 310 5.56 22.44 16.34
C ASP A 310 4.56 21.85 17.35
N HIS A 311 3.95 20.69 17.04
CA HIS A 311 2.95 20.04 17.88
C HIS A 311 3.42 18.73 18.53
N GLY A 312 4.72 18.46 18.58
CA GLY A 312 5.27 17.24 19.17
C GLY A 312 4.96 17.06 20.66
N LYS A 313 4.65 18.16 21.37
CA LYS A 313 4.16 18.17 22.76
C LYS A 313 2.68 18.54 22.88
N GLY A 314 2.00 18.77 21.77
CA GLY A 314 0.59 19.11 21.69
C GLY A 314 -0.30 17.86 21.58
N THR A 315 -1.44 18.05 20.96
CA THR A 315 -2.48 17.06 20.71
C THR A 315 -2.90 17.06 19.25
N VAL A 316 -3.76 16.10 18.89
CA VAL A 316 -4.38 16.05 17.56
C VAL A 316 -5.16 17.33 17.23
N ILE A 317 -5.72 18.02 18.23
CA ILE A 317 -6.49 19.26 18.02
C ILE A 317 -5.57 20.40 17.59
N ASP A 318 -4.40 20.55 18.21
CA ASP A 318 -3.44 21.60 17.87
C ASP A 318 -2.97 21.47 16.40
N ILE A 319 -2.77 20.22 15.94
CA ILE A 319 -2.46 19.92 14.53
C ILE A 319 -3.63 20.28 13.61
N ILE A 320 -4.87 20.00 14.00
CA ILE A 320 -6.07 20.37 13.22
C ILE A 320 -6.15 21.89 13.08
N GLU A 321 -5.99 22.64 14.18
CA GLU A 321 -6.03 24.09 14.17
C GLU A 321 -4.97 24.67 13.23
N ASP A 322 -3.75 24.16 13.29
CA ASP A 322 -2.65 24.64 12.45
C ASP A 322 -2.83 24.28 10.95
N VAL A 323 -3.35 23.09 10.64
CA VAL A 323 -3.73 22.72 9.26
C VAL A 323 -4.79 23.69 8.71
N VAL A 324 -5.80 24.04 9.51
CA VAL A 324 -6.86 24.98 9.11
C VAL A 324 -6.30 26.39 8.93
N HIS A 325 -5.49 26.88 9.87
CA HIS A 325 -4.83 28.18 9.76
C HIS A 325 -3.93 28.28 8.54
N ARG A 326 -3.09 27.26 8.30
CA ARG A 326 -2.22 27.21 7.12
C ARG A 326 -3.03 27.17 5.83
N ALA A 327 -4.07 26.34 5.76
CA ALA A 327 -4.93 26.27 4.58
C ALA A 327 -5.67 27.58 4.28
N LEU A 328 -6.03 28.37 5.31
CA LEU A 328 -6.59 29.71 5.15
C LEU A 328 -5.56 30.71 4.65
N ASN A 329 -4.36 30.72 5.24
CA ASN A 329 -3.26 31.62 4.87
C ASN A 329 -2.81 31.38 3.42
N ASP A 330 -2.75 30.12 3.01
CA ASP A 330 -2.37 29.72 1.65
C ASP A 330 -3.53 29.87 0.64
N GLY A 331 -4.73 30.27 1.11
CA GLY A 331 -5.91 30.46 0.26
C GLY A 331 -6.49 29.17 -0.33
N VAL A 332 -6.15 28.01 0.26
CA VAL A 332 -6.65 26.68 -0.15
C VAL A 332 -8.13 26.50 0.23
N ILE A 333 -8.54 27.12 1.34
CA ILE A 333 -9.91 27.17 1.82
C ILE A 333 -10.32 28.60 2.14
N LYS A 334 -11.62 28.86 2.23
CA LYS A 334 -12.17 30.15 2.68
C LYS A 334 -13.45 29.95 3.48
N VAL A 335 -13.78 30.95 4.30
CA VAL A 335 -15.08 31.00 4.97
C VAL A 335 -16.17 31.21 3.93
N GLU A 336 -17.14 30.29 3.87
CA GLU A 336 -18.33 30.42 3.03
C GLU A 336 -19.37 31.27 3.72
N ARG A 337 -19.68 30.94 4.98
CA ARG A 337 -20.67 31.66 5.79
C ARG A 337 -20.48 31.41 7.27
N ARG A 338 -20.96 32.35 8.08
CA ARG A 338 -21.03 32.23 9.53
C ARG A 338 -22.45 31.90 9.99
N LEU A 339 -22.58 30.90 10.85
CA LEU A 339 -23.86 30.50 11.45
C LEU A 339 -24.21 31.39 12.66
N PRO A 340 -25.48 31.38 13.12
CA PRO A 340 -25.91 32.18 14.28
C PRO A 340 -25.15 31.89 15.58
N SER A 341 -24.58 30.69 15.73
CA SER A 341 -23.73 30.32 16.88
C SER A 341 -22.34 30.95 16.86
N GLY A 342 -21.97 31.64 15.76
CA GLY A 342 -20.62 32.11 15.51
C GLY A 342 -19.70 31.10 14.81
N TYR A 343 -20.18 29.86 14.61
CA TYR A 343 -19.46 28.82 13.87
C TYR A 343 -19.31 29.19 12.39
N GLU A 344 -18.10 29.00 11.84
CA GLU A 344 -17.77 29.31 10.46
C GLU A 344 -17.78 28.03 9.61
N ILE A 345 -18.59 28.03 8.56
CA ILE A 345 -18.58 26.98 7.54
C ILE A 345 -17.55 27.37 6.49
N TYR A 346 -16.62 26.47 6.22
CA TYR A 346 -15.58 26.66 5.20
C TYR A 346 -15.95 25.95 3.90
N THR A 347 -15.38 26.41 2.80
CA THR A 347 -15.49 25.81 1.48
C THR A 347 -14.11 25.72 0.82
N PRO A 348 -13.77 24.64 0.10
CA PRO A 348 -12.47 24.53 -0.53
C PRO A 348 -12.41 25.44 -1.76
N VAL A 349 -11.34 26.23 -1.87
CA VAL A 349 -10.98 26.90 -3.13
C VAL A 349 -10.38 25.89 -4.09
N ASP A 350 -9.57 24.97 -3.56
CA ASP A 350 -9.03 23.82 -4.26
C ASP A 350 -9.27 22.53 -3.47
N ALA A 351 -10.18 21.69 -3.95
CA ALA A 351 -10.56 20.46 -3.25
C ALA A 351 -9.44 19.40 -3.21
N SER A 352 -8.58 19.34 -4.23
CA SER A 352 -7.49 18.35 -4.27
C SER A 352 -6.36 18.77 -3.35
N LEU A 353 -6.03 20.06 -3.34
CA LEU A 353 -5.01 20.60 -2.44
C LEU A 353 -5.47 20.61 -0.99
N TRP A 354 -6.75 20.93 -0.72
CA TRP A 354 -7.34 20.76 0.61
C TRP A 354 -7.18 19.32 1.12
N ASN A 355 -7.52 18.33 0.30
CA ASN A 355 -7.34 16.94 0.69
C ASN A 355 -5.87 16.61 0.99
N ALA A 356 -4.92 17.15 0.21
CA ALA A 356 -3.49 16.94 0.43
C ALA A 356 -3.03 17.54 1.77
N TYR A 357 -3.48 18.74 2.11
CA TYR A 357 -3.22 19.40 3.40
C TYR A 357 -3.79 18.59 4.57
N ALA A 358 -5.06 18.16 4.46
CA ALA A 358 -5.69 17.30 5.44
C ALA A 358 -4.96 15.95 5.57
N SER A 359 -4.44 15.39 4.48
CA SER A 359 -3.70 14.12 4.49
C SER A 359 -2.33 14.25 5.17
N ALA A 360 -1.64 15.38 4.98
CA ALA A 360 -0.41 15.70 5.70
C ALA A 360 -0.66 15.85 7.21
N GLY A 361 -1.75 16.53 7.59
CA GLY A 361 -2.18 16.63 8.98
C GLY A 361 -2.55 15.28 9.62
N LEU A 362 -3.22 14.40 8.89
CA LEU A 362 -3.53 13.04 9.34
C LEU A 362 -2.26 12.24 9.68
N LEU A 363 -1.25 12.36 8.83
CA LEU A 363 0.05 11.73 9.06
C LEU A 363 0.75 12.36 10.27
N ALA A 364 0.79 13.70 10.36
CA ALA A 364 1.38 14.40 11.50
C ALA A 364 0.71 14.02 12.83
N ALA A 365 -0.63 13.94 12.87
CA ALA A 365 -1.39 13.50 14.03
C ALA A 365 -1.07 12.05 14.42
N THR A 366 -0.88 11.17 13.42
CA THR A 366 -0.48 9.78 13.66
C THR A 366 0.94 9.71 14.24
N ILE A 367 1.89 10.46 13.68
CA ILE A 367 3.27 10.54 14.17
C ILE A 367 3.31 11.09 15.60
N GLN A 368 2.55 12.16 15.89
CA GLN A 368 2.46 12.75 17.22
C GLN A 368 1.94 11.71 18.23
N ASN A 369 0.82 11.04 17.93
CA ASN A 369 0.22 10.07 18.85
C ASN A 369 1.12 8.84 19.08
N ALA A 370 1.63 8.24 18.02
CA ALA A 370 2.52 7.07 18.12
C ALA A 370 3.88 7.45 18.73
N GLY A 371 4.39 8.65 18.46
CA GLY A 371 5.63 9.18 19.03
C GLY A 371 5.51 9.50 20.51
N ALA A 372 4.39 10.08 20.94
CA ALA A 372 4.14 10.40 22.34
C ALA A 372 3.96 9.14 23.21
N SER A 373 3.25 8.13 22.68
CA SER A 373 3.03 6.86 23.38
C SER A 373 4.15 5.83 23.19
N ARG A 374 4.99 6.00 22.16
CA ARG A 374 5.95 5.01 21.67
C ARG A 374 5.32 3.65 21.38
N SER A 375 4.06 3.66 20.94
CA SER A 375 3.27 2.49 20.60
C SER A 375 2.45 2.73 19.34
N ALA A 376 2.38 1.72 18.47
CA ALA A 376 1.57 1.80 17.26
C ALA A 376 0.07 1.58 17.50
N GLN A 377 -0.35 0.98 18.62
CA GLN A 377 -1.74 0.53 18.82
C GLN A 377 -2.78 1.66 18.74
N GLY A 378 -2.39 2.88 19.13
CA GLY A 378 -3.27 4.05 19.12
C GLY A 378 -3.40 4.71 17.74
N ALA A 379 -2.62 4.30 16.75
CA ALA A 379 -2.59 4.96 15.44
C ALA A 379 -3.94 4.93 14.69
N PRO A 380 -4.69 3.81 14.63
CA PRO A 380 -6.01 3.81 14.00
C PRO A 380 -6.99 4.80 14.68
N SER A 381 -6.92 4.90 16.01
CA SER A 381 -7.74 5.84 16.78
C SER A 381 -7.38 7.29 16.47
N ALA A 382 -6.09 7.62 16.42
CA ALA A 382 -5.61 8.96 16.03
C ALA A 382 -6.08 9.33 14.62
N MET A 383 -6.06 8.39 13.67
CA MET A 383 -6.55 8.62 12.30
C MET A 383 -8.05 8.88 12.26
N GLN A 384 -8.83 8.12 13.04
CA GLN A 384 -10.28 8.28 13.17
C GLN A 384 -10.61 9.65 13.75
N PHE A 385 -10.09 9.95 14.94
CA PHE A 385 -10.43 11.19 15.64
C PHE A 385 -9.89 12.42 14.93
N TYR A 386 -8.72 12.37 14.28
CA TYR A 386 -8.28 13.46 13.41
C TYR A 386 -9.30 13.75 12.32
N SER A 387 -9.75 12.71 11.59
CA SER A 387 -10.65 12.87 10.45
C SER A 387 -12.02 13.38 10.86
N ASP A 388 -12.56 12.90 11.98
CA ASP A 388 -13.86 13.30 12.52
C ASP A 388 -13.81 14.74 13.07
N LEU A 389 -12.83 15.05 13.92
CA LEU A 389 -12.67 16.38 14.50
C LEU A 389 -12.36 17.45 13.43
N LEU A 390 -11.56 17.14 12.41
CA LEU A 390 -11.30 18.06 11.30
C LEU A 390 -12.58 18.42 10.55
N ALA A 391 -13.43 17.43 10.25
CA ALA A 391 -14.70 17.64 9.58
C ALA A 391 -15.65 18.47 10.46
N MET A 392 -15.71 18.20 11.77
CA MET A 392 -16.51 19.00 12.70
C MET A 392 -15.98 20.43 12.89
N ALA A 393 -14.66 20.63 12.88
CA ALA A 393 -14.06 21.95 13.05
C ALA A 393 -14.30 22.88 11.85
N THR A 394 -14.47 22.32 10.65
CA THR A 394 -14.47 23.10 9.39
C THR A 394 -15.73 22.97 8.55
N SER A 395 -16.54 21.93 8.76
CA SER A 395 -17.59 21.49 7.83
C SER A 395 -17.08 21.07 6.44
N LEU A 396 -15.76 20.96 6.26
CA LEU A 396 -15.16 20.45 5.03
C LEU A 396 -15.13 18.92 5.05
N PRO A 397 -15.09 18.27 3.87
CA PRO A 397 -14.82 16.85 3.81
C PRO A 397 -13.43 16.55 4.41
N GLY A 398 -13.37 15.57 5.30
CA GLY A 398 -12.11 15.04 5.83
C GLY A 398 -11.32 14.26 4.78
N VAL A 399 -10.20 13.66 5.20
CA VAL A 399 -9.27 12.97 4.31
C VAL A 399 -9.96 11.90 3.47
N ASP A 400 -9.63 11.91 2.18
CA ASP A 400 -10.17 11.02 1.17
C ASP A 400 -11.71 11.04 1.12
N PHE A 401 -12.29 12.22 1.35
CA PHE A 401 -13.73 12.47 1.40
C PHE A 401 -14.47 11.56 2.38
N GLY A 402 -13.85 11.26 3.53
CA GLY A 402 -14.41 10.40 4.59
C GLY A 402 -14.05 8.92 4.46
N ARG A 403 -13.42 8.49 3.36
CA ARG A 403 -12.93 7.11 3.24
C ARG A 403 -11.83 6.80 4.24
N ALA A 404 -10.98 7.77 4.59
CA ALA A 404 -9.96 7.60 5.63
C ALA A 404 -10.61 7.37 7.00
N LEU A 405 -11.65 8.16 7.35
CA LEU A 405 -12.41 7.97 8.59
C LEU A 405 -13.02 6.58 8.65
N GLY A 406 -13.78 6.15 7.63
CA GLY A 406 -14.40 4.82 7.62
C GLY A 406 -13.40 3.67 7.67
N THR A 407 -12.24 3.84 7.02
CA THR A 407 -11.15 2.86 7.08
C THR A 407 -10.52 2.82 8.48
N ALA A 408 -10.26 3.97 9.07
CA ALA A 408 -9.70 4.08 10.42
C ALA A 408 -10.64 3.49 11.48
N THR A 409 -11.95 3.67 11.34
CA THR A 409 -12.95 3.05 12.23
C THR A 409 -12.93 1.53 12.16
N LEU A 410 -12.91 0.97 10.94
CA LEU A 410 -12.84 -0.48 10.79
C LEU A 410 -11.49 -1.02 11.29
N PHE A 411 -10.41 -0.26 11.07
CA PHE A 411 -9.07 -0.61 11.49
C PHE A 411 -8.89 -0.56 13.02
N GLU A 412 -9.40 0.48 13.69
CA GLU A 412 -9.44 0.58 15.15
C GLU A 412 -10.22 -0.60 15.73
N TRP A 413 -11.40 -0.90 15.18
CA TRP A 413 -12.21 -2.00 15.66
C TRP A 413 -11.48 -3.35 15.54
N LEU A 414 -10.89 -3.67 14.38
CA LEU A 414 -10.22 -4.97 14.10
C LEU A 414 -8.79 -5.08 14.61
N THR A 415 -8.30 -4.04 15.28
CA THR A 415 -7.08 -4.12 16.11
C THR A 415 -7.39 -4.41 17.58
N HIS A 416 -8.66 -4.38 17.99
CA HIS A 416 -9.08 -4.46 19.40
C HIS A 416 -10.27 -5.41 19.63
N ASN A 417 -10.54 -6.35 18.71
CA ASN A 417 -11.67 -7.27 18.81
C ASN A 417 -11.29 -8.74 18.57
N SER A 418 -12.26 -9.65 18.71
CA SER A 418 -12.09 -11.10 18.57
C SER A 418 -12.54 -11.68 17.21
N TYR A 419 -13.09 -10.86 16.30
CA TYR A 419 -13.69 -11.29 15.03
C TYR A 419 -12.66 -11.46 13.90
N GLY A 420 -11.42 -11.03 14.10
CA GLY A 420 -10.34 -11.14 13.13
C GLY A 420 -9.42 -9.91 13.18
N GLY A 421 -8.64 -9.73 12.11
CA GLY A 421 -7.62 -8.69 12.08
C GLY A 421 -6.39 -9.07 12.89
N GLY A 422 -5.88 -8.14 13.69
CA GLY A 422 -4.69 -8.32 14.50
C GLY A 422 -4.01 -6.99 14.77
N GLU A 423 -2.68 -6.96 14.85
CA GLU A 423 -1.93 -5.75 15.18
C GLU A 423 -1.68 -4.85 13.96
N VAL A 424 -1.43 -3.56 14.18
CA VAL A 424 -1.26 -2.55 13.11
C VAL A 424 -0.29 -3.00 12.01
N GLY A 425 0.81 -3.66 12.40
CA GLY A 425 1.87 -4.10 11.50
C GLY A 425 1.50 -5.19 10.49
N ILE A 426 0.47 -6.00 10.75
CA ILE A 426 0.12 -7.12 9.86
C ILE A 426 -0.86 -6.72 8.74
N PHE A 427 -1.45 -5.54 8.83
CA PHE A 427 -2.35 -5.03 7.79
C PHE A 427 -1.57 -4.59 6.54
N SER A 428 -2.29 -4.50 5.43
CA SER A 428 -1.80 -4.01 4.14
C SER A 428 -2.86 -3.12 3.51
N GLY A 429 -2.53 -2.39 2.45
CA GLY A 429 -3.51 -1.61 1.70
C GLY A 429 -4.58 -2.47 1.02
N GLU A 430 -4.31 -3.77 0.85
CA GLU A 430 -5.25 -4.69 0.22
C GLU A 430 -6.15 -5.43 1.20
N HIS A 431 -5.78 -5.47 2.48
CA HIS A 431 -6.57 -6.15 3.49
C HIS A 431 -7.98 -5.56 3.56
N VAL A 432 -8.99 -6.43 3.69
CA VAL A 432 -10.43 -6.08 3.61
C VAL A 432 -10.83 -4.92 4.54
N VAL A 433 -10.12 -4.78 5.65
CA VAL A 433 -10.28 -3.74 6.68
C VAL A 433 -9.75 -2.39 6.24
N THR A 434 -8.60 -2.37 5.60
CA THR A 434 -7.79 -1.18 5.36
C THR A 434 -7.81 -0.71 3.91
N LYS A 435 -8.47 -1.46 3.00
CA LYS A 435 -8.54 -1.16 1.56
C LYS A 435 -9.46 -0.01 1.15
N GLY A 436 -10.27 0.50 2.08
CA GLY A 436 -11.30 1.52 1.83
C GLY A 436 -10.71 2.85 1.34
N SER A 437 -9.73 3.38 2.08
CA SER A 437 -8.98 4.57 1.71
C SER A 437 -8.08 4.30 0.52
N LYS A 438 -7.98 5.27 -0.41
CA LYS A 438 -7.19 5.16 -1.64
C LYS A 438 -5.80 5.79 -1.48
N GLY A 439 -5.07 5.28 -0.51
CA GLY A 439 -3.65 5.53 -0.31
C GLY A 439 -3.26 6.44 0.84
N PHE A 440 -4.23 6.87 1.66
CA PHE A 440 -4.00 7.88 2.69
C PHE A 440 -3.89 7.33 4.11
N VAL A 441 -4.10 6.02 4.32
CA VAL A 441 -4.13 5.37 5.66
C VAL A 441 -2.89 4.52 5.93
N ILE A 442 -2.45 3.70 4.97
CA ILE A 442 -1.29 2.82 5.16
C ILE A 442 0.02 3.60 5.40
N PRO A 443 0.26 4.79 4.79
CA PRO A 443 1.43 5.60 5.14
C PRO A 443 1.46 5.98 6.63
N CYS A 444 0.30 6.31 7.22
CA CYS A 444 0.17 6.61 8.64
C CYS A 444 0.48 5.38 9.51
N ALA A 445 -0.01 4.19 9.12
CA ALA A 445 0.29 2.94 9.82
C ALA A 445 1.80 2.59 9.78
N ALA A 446 2.45 2.80 8.63
CA ALA A 446 3.89 2.63 8.47
C ALA A 446 4.69 3.59 9.38
N ALA A 447 4.26 4.85 9.47
CA ALA A 447 4.87 5.81 10.39
C ALA A 447 4.76 5.35 11.85
N ALA A 448 3.56 4.92 12.28
CA ALA A 448 3.31 4.47 13.64
C ALA A 448 4.17 3.24 14.01
N MET A 449 4.26 2.25 13.12
CA MET A 449 5.06 1.05 13.35
C MET A 449 6.56 1.32 13.38
N CYS A 450 7.07 2.36 12.71
CA CYS A 450 8.46 2.79 12.87
C CYS A 450 8.74 3.33 14.29
N LEU A 451 7.74 3.97 14.91
CA LEU A 451 7.85 4.64 16.21
C LEU A 451 7.59 3.71 17.41
N ASP A 452 7.02 2.53 17.15
CA ASP A 452 6.75 1.49 18.14
C ASP A 452 8.04 0.98 18.80
N ALA A 453 8.08 1.04 20.13
CA ALA A 453 9.23 0.63 20.94
C ALA A 453 9.22 -0.85 21.34
N GLY A 454 8.47 -1.70 20.63
CA GLY A 454 8.36 -3.13 20.93
C GLY A 454 7.14 -3.48 21.77
N THR A 455 6.01 -2.77 21.57
CA THR A 455 4.77 -3.06 22.29
C THR A 455 3.87 -4.04 21.54
N GLN A 456 4.19 -4.35 20.28
CA GLN A 456 3.45 -5.28 19.43
C GLN A 456 4.05 -6.70 19.52
N MET A 457 3.21 -7.74 19.55
CA MET A 457 3.63 -9.14 19.47
C MET A 457 4.15 -9.50 18.07
N TYR A 458 3.42 -9.06 17.04
CA TYR A 458 3.73 -9.20 15.63
C TYR A 458 4.52 -7.99 15.12
N MET A 459 5.64 -7.68 15.78
CA MET A 459 6.55 -6.64 15.36
C MET A 459 7.24 -6.96 14.00
N PRO A 460 7.83 -5.96 13.31
CA PRO A 460 8.56 -6.18 12.05
C PRO A 460 9.63 -7.27 12.15
N GLU A 461 10.35 -7.35 13.27
CA GLU A 461 11.41 -8.33 13.52
C GLU A 461 10.89 -9.77 13.61
N VAL A 462 9.61 -9.95 13.92
CA VAL A 462 8.95 -11.27 14.01
C VAL A 462 8.37 -11.66 12.66
N THR A 463 7.64 -10.74 12.01
CA THR A 463 6.87 -11.05 10.80
C THR A 463 7.61 -10.81 9.50
N SER A 464 8.64 -9.96 9.51
CA SER A 464 9.35 -9.49 8.31
C SER A 464 10.87 -9.50 8.49
N LYS A 465 11.40 -10.36 9.38
CA LYS A 465 12.83 -10.46 9.71
C LYS A 465 13.76 -10.44 8.49
N ASN A 466 13.45 -11.27 7.50
CA ASN A 466 14.29 -11.43 6.31
C ASN A 466 14.29 -10.18 5.42
N MET A 467 13.26 -9.32 5.52
CA MET A 467 13.13 -8.10 4.73
C MET A 467 14.10 -7.01 5.18
N PHE A 468 14.52 -7.00 6.45
CA PHE A 468 15.57 -6.09 6.93
C PHE A 468 16.89 -6.33 6.19
N LYS A 469 17.24 -7.60 5.97
CA LYS A 469 18.46 -7.99 5.25
C LYS A 469 18.35 -7.68 3.75
N LEU A 470 17.15 -7.85 3.18
CA LEU A 470 16.91 -7.61 1.77
C LEU A 470 17.26 -6.17 1.33
N ARG A 471 17.14 -5.19 2.24
CA ARG A 471 17.54 -3.79 1.99
C ARG A 471 19.02 -3.65 1.63
N GLU A 472 19.89 -4.52 2.15
CA GLU A 472 21.34 -4.49 1.89
C GLU A 472 21.66 -4.93 0.44
N VAL A 473 20.89 -5.90 -0.07
CA VAL A 473 21.02 -6.45 -1.42
C VAL A 473 20.26 -5.61 -2.46
N LEU A 474 19.14 -5.00 -2.07
CA LEU A 474 18.27 -4.21 -2.94
C LEU A 474 18.33 -2.71 -2.55
N PRO A 475 19.34 -1.97 -3.05
CA PRO A 475 19.55 -0.58 -2.65
C PRO A 475 18.42 0.36 -3.09
N VAL A 476 17.49 -0.08 -3.95
CA VAL A 476 16.26 0.65 -4.32
C VAL A 476 15.39 1.02 -3.11
N PHE A 477 15.47 0.25 -2.03
CA PHE A 477 14.73 0.51 -0.80
C PHE A 477 15.51 1.34 0.23
N LYS A 478 16.77 1.69 -0.07
CA LYS A 478 17.56 2.58 0.77
C LYS A 478 17.23 4.03 0.45
N ASP A 479 16.77 4.75 1.48
CA ASP A 479 16.50 6.19 1.47
C ASP A 479 15.57 6.61 0.30
N PRO A 480 14.40 5.94 0.13
CA PRO A 480 13.51 6.14 -1.02
C PRO A 480 13.07 7.59 -1.19
N LEU A 481 12.85 8.35 -0.10
CA LEU A 481 12.43 9.75 -0.19
C LEU A 481 13.46 10.60 -0.93
N SER A 482 14.74 10.50 -0.56
CA SER A 482 15.83 11.22 -1.22
C SER A 482 15.95 10.86 -2.69
N ARG A 483 15.91 9.56 -3.02
CA ARG A 483 16.00 9.09 -4.41
C ARG A 483 14.85 9.60 -5.29
N ILE A 484 13.64 9.68 -4.74
CA ILE A 484 12.46 10.20 -5.45
C ILE A 484 12.63 11.70 -5.73
N ALA A 485 13.08 12.45 -4.73
CA ALA A 485 13.33 13.88 -4.83
C ALA A 485 14.42 14.18 -5.88
N GLU A 486 15.53 13.43 -5.84
CA GLU A 486 16.61 13.50 -6.84
C GLU A 486 16.08 13.21 -8.26
N ALA A 487 15.34 12.11 -8.44
CA ALA A 487 14.74 11.77 -9.74
C ALA A 487 13.69 12.81 -10.21
N ALA A 488 13.03 13.49 -9.28
CA ALA A 488 12.08 14.56 -9.58
C ALA A 488 12.78 15.85 -10.05
N ASN A 489 13.97 16.15 -9.52
CA ASN A 489 14.83 17.25 -9.99
C ASN A 489 15.35 16.98 -11.40
N GLU A 490 15.80 15.76 -11.69
CA GLU A 490 16.31 15.36 -13.01
C GLU A 490 15.25 15.51 -14.11
N TYR A 491 13.96 15.33 -13.78
CA TYR A 491 12.87 15.53 -14.71
C TYR A 491 12.71 16.99 -15.18
N GLY A 492 13.16 17.96 -14.36
CA GLY A 492 13.05 19.39 -14.64
C GLY A 492 14.23 19.99 -15.43
N GLY A 493 15.24 19.17 -15.77
CA GLY A 493 16.43 19.54 -16.53
C GLY A 493 16.33 19.37 -18.04
#